data_AF-A0A1J1HKP9-F1
#
_entry.id   AF-A0A1J1HKP9-F1
#
_cell.length_a   1.000
_cell.length_b   1.000
_cell.length_c   1.000
_cell.angle_alpha   90.00
_cell.angle_beta   90.00
_cell.angle_gamma   90.00
#
_symmetry.space_group_name_H-M   'P 1'
#
loop_
_entity.id
_entity.type
_entity.pdbx_description
1 polymer ?
#
loop_
_entity_poly.entity_id
_entity_poly.type
_entity_poly.pdbx_seq_one_letter_code
_entity_poly.pdbx_strand_id
1 'polypeptide(L)'
;MLQIIFWLFIHSDLCLLSHIWTVLRFGILQTSLLEFKSRNMFLKVFAICALVVSSEAIKLKVDQYGYVKAEKKEPEQDLSKIPGIPGHDYPLYHEFPHTNFDCNAMPAHPGMYANVETGCQGYHVCNDGREGSQGSKFLCTNGTLFSQKDFTCDYWYNVDCHEAPRFYQLNVDPATNPYTKDEYKKKAELAYY
;
A
#
# COMPACT_ATOMS: atom_id res chain seq x y z
N MET A 1 -29.63 -7.85 -31.47
CA MET A 1 -29.29 -6.51 -30.97
C MET A 1 -27.95 -6.54 -30.24
N LEU A 2 -26.90 -7.02 -30.92
CA LEU A 2 -25.55 -7.20 -30.37
C LEU A 2 -24.49 -7.26 -31.50
N GLN A 3 -24.71 -6.49 -32.58
CA GLN A 3 -23.75 -6.31 -33.67
C GLN A 3 -23.58 -4.83 -34.12
N ILE A 4 -24.16 -3.86 -33.40
CA ILE A 4 -24.10 -2.43 -33.79
C ILE A 4 -23.17 -1.61 -32.88
N ILE A 5 -22.79 -2.12 -31.70
CA ILE A 5 -21.93 -1.39 -30.75
C ILE A 5 -20.43 -1.59 -31.04
N PHE A 6 -20.05 -2.65 -31.77
CA PHE A 6 -18.64 -2.87 -32.16
C PHE A 6 -18.16 -1.98 -33.32
N TRP A 7 -19.09 -1.29 -34.00
CA TRP A 7 -18.77 -0.36 -35.10
C TRP A 7 -18.57 1.10 -34.65
N LEU A 8 -18.86 1.45 -33.40
CA LEU A 8 -18.71 2.82 -32.88
C LEU A 8 -17.40 3.08 -32.11
N PHE A 9 -16.50 2.10 -32.00
CA PHE A 9 -15.20 2.27 -31.34
C PHE A 9 -13.97 2.20 -32.27
N ILE A 10 -14.16 2.06 -33.59
CA ILE A 10 -13.05 1.99 -34.58
C ILE A 10 -13.01 3.23 -35.52
N HIS A 11 -13.92 4.19 -35.38
CA HIS A 11 -13.97 5.38 -36.26
C HIS A 11 -13.39 6.68 -35.66
N SER A 12 -12.69 6.62 -34.52
CA SER A 12 -12.13 7.80 -33.85
C SER A 12 -10.69 8.14 -34.25
N ASP A 13 -9.92 7.20 -34.82
CA ASP A 13 -8.46 7.35 -35.01
C ASP A 13 -8.00 7.51 -36.48
N LEU A 14 -8.88 7.95 -37.37
CA LEU A 14 -8.54 8.16 -38.80
C LEU A 14 -8.69 9.61 -39.28
N CYS A 15 -9.08 10.56 -38.41
CA CYS A 15 -9.23 11.97 -38.77
C CYS A 15 -7.98 12.84 -38.52
N LEU A 16 -6.96 12.35 -37.78
CA LEU A 16 -5.72 13.09 -37.51
C LEU A 16 -4.62 12.86 -38.57
N LEU A 17 -4.75 11.82 -39.41
CA LEU A 17 -3.79 11.51 -40.47
C LEU A 17 -4.08 12.23 -41.80
N SER A 18 -5.31 12.74 -42.00
CA SER A 18 -5.67 13.52 -43.21
C SER A 18 -5.17 14.97 -43.16
N HIS A 19 -5.02 15.57 -41.97
CA HIS A 19 -4.51 16.94 -41.85
C HIS A 19 -2.99 17.03 -42.01
N ILE A 20 -2.24 16.00 -41.59
CA ILE A 20 -0.77 15.96 -41.72
C ILE A 20 -0.35 15.81 -43.20
N TRP A 21 -1.14 15.08 -44.01
CA TRP A 21 -0.88 14.94 -45.46
C TRP A 21 -1.18 16.21 -46.28
N THR A 22 -2.09 17.08 -45.84
CA THR A 22 -2.32 18.38 -46.50
C THR A 22 -1.20 19.38 -46.26
N VAL A 23 -0.56 19.38 -45.08
CA VAL A 23 0.56 20.28 -44.78
C VAL A 23 1.84 19.82 -45.48
N LEU A 24 2.02 18.51 -45.67
CA LEU A 24 3.15 17.94 -46.44
C LEU A 24 3.00 18.04 -47.97
N ARG A 25 1.78 18.31 -48.48
CA ARG A 25 1.51 18.42 -49.94
C ARG A 25 1.43 19.85 -50.47
N PHE A 26 1.44 20.88 -49.61
CA PHE A 26 1.47 22.30 -50.00
C PHE A 26 2.86 22.97 -49.89
N GLY A 27 3.89 22.27 -49.40
CA GLY A 27 5.27 22.78 -49.34
C GLY A 27 6.19 22.36 -50.49
N ILE A 28 5.69 21.56 -51.45
CA ILE A 28 6.48 21.00 -52.55
C ILE A 28 5.91 21.48 -53.88
N LEU A 29 6.01 22.77 -54.15
CA LEU A 29 6.09 23.30 -55.51
C LEU A 29 6.51 24.76 -55.40
N GLN A 30 7.55 25.13 -56.16
CA GLN A 30 7.98 26.50 -56.43
C GLN A 30 9.08 27.13 -55.56
N THR A 31 10.21 26.45 -55.39
CA THR A 31 11.52 27.14 -55.41
C THR A 31 12.60 26.23 -56.00
N SER A 32 12.48 25.90 -57.29
CA SER A 32 13.65 25.52 -58.08
C SER A 32 14.37 26.80 -58.47
N LEU A 33 15.51 27.09 -57.81
CA LEU A 33 16.70 27.72 -58.38
C LEU A 33 17.66 28.07 -57.25
N LEU A 34 18.90 27.61 -57.41
CA LEU A 34 20.13 27.99 -56.69
C LEU A 34 20.43 27.21 -55.41
N GLU A 35 21.25 26.19 -55.63
CA GLU A 35 21.96 25.41 -54.62
C GLU A 35 22.81 26.25 -53.65
N PHE A 36 22.96 25.68 -52.44
CA PHE A 36 24.21 25.66 -51.66
C PHE A 36 24.73 26.93 -50.97
N LYS A 37 24.11 27.32 -49.85
CA LYS A 37 24.79 27.89 -48.66
C LYS A 37 23.79 27.86 -47.48
N SER A 38 23.93 27.07 -46.43
CA SER A 38 25.05 27.11 -45.51
C SER A 38 24.84 26.03 -44.44
N ARG A 39 25.73 25.02 -44.46
CA ARG A 39 25.88 23.93 -43.48
C ARG A 39 26.00 24.44 -42.01
N ASN A 40 26.25 25.74 -41.81
CA ASN A 40 26.31 26.39 -40.50
C ASN A 40 24.95 26.65 -39.85
N MET A 41 23.85 26.81 -40.60
CA MET A 41 22.57 27.14 -39.97
C MET A 41 22.00 25.92 -39.23
N PHE A 42 22.09 24.75 -39.84
CA PHE A 42 21.72 23.49 -39.20
C PHE A 42 22.62 23.18 -38.01
N LEU A 43 23.95 23.33 -38.14
CA LEU A 43 24.86 23.14 -37.00
C LEU A 43 24.55 24.08 -35.82
N LYS A 44 24.17 25.34 -36.10
CA LYS A 44 23.77 26.30 -35.05
C LYS A 44 22.46 25.92 -34.38
N VAL A 45 21.47 25.48 -35.15
CA VAL A 45 20.19 25.02 -34.60
C VAL A 45 20.37 23.75 -33.76
N PHE A 46 21.15 22.78 -34.25
CA PHE A 46 21.49 21.57 -33.49
C PHE A 46 22.28 21.87 -32.21
N ALA A 47 23.25 22.80 -32.26
CA ALA A 47 24.01 23.20 -31.08
C ALA A 47 23.14 23.90 -30.03
N ILE A 48 22.23 24.79 -30.44
CA ILE A 48 21.29 25.46 -29.52
C ILE A 48 20.32 24.43 -28.93
N CYS A 49 19.75 23.53 -29.72
CA CYS A 49 18.88 22.46 -29.21
C CYS A 49 19.64 21.53 -28.23
N ALA A 50 20.90 21.18 -28.50
CA ALA A 50 21.71 20.37 -27.59
C ALA A 50 22.02 21.09 -26.26
N LEU A 51 22.21 22.42 -26.28
CA LEU A 51 22.40 23.23 -25.08
C LEU A 51 21.10 23.39 -24.27
N VAL A 52 19.94 23.46 -24.93
CA VAL A 52 18.64 23.51 -24.25
C VAL A 52 18.29 22.15 -23.63
N VAL A 53 18.50 21.04 -24.36
CA VAL A 53 18.27 19.67 -23.87
C VAL A 53 19.19 19.32 -22.68
N SER A 54 20.41 19.87 -22.62
CA SER A 54 21.28 19.65 -21.46
C SER A 54 20.85 20.43 -20.22
N SER A 55 20.14 21.56 -20.37
CA SER A 55 19.62 22.33 -19.24
C SER A 55 18.43 21.66 -18.54
N GLU A 56 17.64 20.87 -19.28
CA GLU A 56 16.52 20.10 -18.75
C GLU A 56 16.96 18.76 -18.14
N ALA A 57 18.06 18.18 -18.65
CA ALA A 57 18.64 16.94 -18.13
C ALA A 57 19.35 17.09 -16.76
N ILE A 58 19.62 18.32 -16.30
CA ILE A 58 20.29 18.56 -14.99
C ILE A 58 19.29 18.50 -13.83
N LYS A 59 17.99 18.73 -14.06
CA LYS A 59 16.97 18.70 -13.00
C LYS A 59 16.65 17.29 -12.47
N LEU A 60 17.05 16.23 -13.16
CA LEU A 60 16.71 14.84 -12.79
C LEU A 60 17.83 14.08 -12.07
N LYS A 61 18.93 14.75 -11.67
CA LYS A 61 20.05 14.11 -10.94
C LYS A 61 20.18 14.52 -9.47
N VAL A 62 19.16 15.16 -8.90
CA VAL A 62 19.17 15.64 -7.51
C VAL A 62 18.48 14.68 -6.52
N ASP A 63 17.92 13.56 -6.98
CA ASP A 63 17.14 12.68 -6.08
C ASP A 63 17.90 11.44 -5.58
N GLN A 64 19.13 11.20 -6.04
CA GLN A 64 19.90 10.00 -5.66
C GLN A 64 20.95 10.26 -4.55
N TYR A 65 21.33 11.50 -4.26
CA TYR A 65 22.32 11.82 -3.23
C TYR A 65 21.65 12.15 -1.87
N GLY A 66 21.20 11.09 -1.19
CA GLY A 66 21.18 10.98 0.27
C GLY A 66 20.55 12.12 1.09
N TYR A 67 19.21 12.13 1.17
CA TYR A 67 18.57 12.59 2.40
C TYR A 67 18.79 11.53 3.49
N VAL A 68 19.90 11.62 4.22
CA VAL A 68 20.04 10.91 5.49
C VAL A 68 19.16 11.65 6.49
N LYS A 69 17.94 11.16 6.68
CA LYS A 69 17.10 11.57 7.81
C LYS A 69 17.91 11.26 9.06
N ALA A 70 18.29 12.29 9.81
CA ALA A 70 18.86 12.07 11.13
C ALA A 70 17.88 11.20 11.92
N GLU A 71 18.33 10.02 12.31
CA GLU A 71 17.57 9.11 13.17
C GLU A 71 17.39 9.85 14.50
N LYS A 72 16.24 10.51 14.67
CA LYS A 72 15.84 10.99 15.99
C LYS A 72 15.64 9.74 16.81
N LYS A 73 16.63 9.41 17.65
CA LYS A 73 16.49 8.38 18.66
C LYS A 73 15.29 8.78 19.51
N GLU A 74 14.19 8.04 19.36
CA GLU A 74 13.02 8.26 20.20
C GLU A 74 13.45 8.11 21.66
N PRO A 75 12.93 8.94 22.58
CA PRO A 75 13.25 8.80 23.99
C PRO A 75 12.90 7.38 24.42
N GLU A 76 13.88 6.69 24.98
CA GLU A 76 13.73 5.35 25.53
C GLU A 76 12.58 5.35 26.54
N GLN A 77 11.63 4.41 26.38
CA GLN A 77 10.47 4.34 27.26
C GLN A 77 10.90 3.88 28.66
N ASP A 78 10.42 4.57 29.70
CA ASP A 78 10.62 4.16 31.09
C ASP A 78 9.73 2.95 31.43
N LEU A 79 10.29 1.75 31.31
CA LEU A 79 9.60 0.50 31.59
C LEU A 79 9.58 0.14 33.09
N SER A 80 10.20 0.94 33.97
CA SER A 80 10.30 0.62 35.40
C SER A 80 8.95 0.56 36.13
N LYS A 81 7.91 1.13 35.53
CA LYS A 81 6.53 1.14 36.06
C LYS A 81 5.69 -0.06 35.63
N ILE A 82 6.17 -0.86 34.67
CA ILE A 82 5.48 -2.06 34.21
C ILE A 82 6.02 -3.23 35.05
N PRO A 83 5.14 -4.01 35.71
CA PRO A 83 5.60 -5.17 36.47
C PRO A 83 6.17 -6.24 35.54
N GLY A 84 7.16 -6.99 36.02
CA GLY A 84 7.83 -8.03 35.26
C GLY A 84 9.10 -7.55 34.54
N ILE A 85 9.76 -8.48 33.86
CA ILE A 85 11.03 -8.28 33.16
C ILE A 85 10.76 -8.31 31.64
N PRO A 86 10.96 -7.18 30.91
CA PRO A 86 10.84 -7.15 29.46
C PRO A 86 11.75 -8.20 28.79
N GLY A 87 11.24 -8.89 27.77
CA GLY A 87 11.93 -9.96 27.06
C GLY A 87 11.95 -11.31 27.77
N HIS A 88 11.54 -11.38 29.03
CA HIS A 88 11.37 -12.63 29.77
C HIS A 88 9.90 -12.92 30.07
N ASP A 89 9.23 -11.97 30.75
CA ASP A 89 7.82 -12.12 31.15
C ASP A 89 6.86 -11.69 30.04
N TYR A 90 7.27 -10.74 29.21
CA TYR A 90 6.53 -10.29 28.04
C TYR A 90 7.49 -9.80 26.93
N PRO A 91 7.11 -9.94 25.66
CA PRO A 91 7.89 -9.45 24.51
C PRO A 91 8.04 -7.92 24.47
N LEU A 92 9.11 -7.43 23.82
CA LEU A 92 9.42 -6.01 23.68
C LEU A 92 9.77 -5.67 22.22
N TYR A 93 8.78 -5.80 21.33
CA TYR A 93 8.91 -5.43 19.93
C TYR A 93 8.64 -3.93 19.73
N HIS A 94 9.55 -3.25 19.03
CA HIS A 94 9.37 -1.88 18.54
C HIS A 94 8.83 -1.83 17.10
N GLU A 95 9.07 -2.90 16.35
CA GLU A 95 8.58 -3.12 15.00
C GLU A 95 8.07 -4.55 14.89
N PHE A 96 7.09 -4.76 14.01
CA PHE A 96 6.47 -6.06 13.87
C PHE A 96 7.46 -7.05 13.24
N PRO A 97 7.88 -8.13 13.95
CA PRO A 97 8.86 -9.07 13.42
C PRO A 97 8.26 -9.89 12.28
N HIS A 98 9.11 -10.52 11.46
CA HIS A 98 8.62 -11.46 10.47
C HIS A 98 8.05 -12.72 11.13
N THR A 99 6.84 -13.13 10.71
CA THR A 99 6.13 -14.33 11.20
C THR A 99 5.47 -15.07 10.03
N ASN A 100 5.08 -16.32 10.26
CA ASN A 100 4.43 -17.18 9.24
C ASN A 100 2.90 -17.08 9.23
N PHE A 101 2.32 -16.16 10.00
CA PHE A 101 0.88 -15.90 10.00
C PHE A 101 0.34 -15.62 8.58
N ASP A 102 -0.83 -16.16 8.26
CA ASP A 102 -1.53 -15.93 6.99
C ASP A 102 -3.04 -15.86 7.24
N CYS A 103 -3.66 -14.74 6.85
CA CYS A 103 -5.10 -14.53 6.91
C CYS A 103 -5.85 -15.60 6.11
N ASN A 104 -5.31 -16.11 5.00
CA ASN A 104 -5.98 -17.15 4.21
C ASN A 104 -6.19 -18.46 5.00
N ALA A 105 -5.43 -18.69 6.07
CA ALA A 105 -5.59 -19.84 6.96
C ALA A 105 -6.54 -19.57 8.14
N MET A 106 -7.13 -18.37 8.25
CA MET A 106 -7.98 -17.96 9.36
C MET A 106 -9.47 -18.20 9.07
N PRO A 107 -10.28 -18.45 10.12
CA PRO A 107 -11.68 -18.87 9.95
C PRO A 107 -12.66 -17.79 9.47
N ALA A 108 -12.35 -16.50 9.66
CA ALA A 108 -13.29 -15.41 9.35
C ALA A 108 -12.61 -14.14 8.81
N HIS A 109 -13.21 -13.54 7.78
CA HIS A 109 -12.82 -12.24 7.24
C HIS A 109 -14.07 -11.35 7.11
N PRO A 110 -14.09 -10.12 7.68
CA PRO A 110 -13.03 -9.50 8.48
C PRO A 110 -12.85 -10.12 9.88
N GLY A 111 -11.65 -10.05 10.45
CA GLY A 111 -11.35 -10.57 11.79
C GLY A 111 -10.02 -10.09 12.38
N MET A 112 -9.90 -10.14 13.71
CA MET A 112 -8.68 -9.83 14.46
C MET A 112 -8.07 -11.11 15.04
N TYR A 113 -6.75 -11.25 14.89
CA TYR A 113 -6.02 -12.47 15.23
C TYR A 113 -4.75 -12.16 16.03
N ALA A 114 -4.67 -12.63 17.26
CA ALA A 114 -3.45 -12.64 18.06
C ALA A 114 -2.33 -13.35 17.29
N ASN A 115 -1.11 -12.79 17.29
CA ASN A 115 0.03 -13.48 16.70
C ASN A 115 0.83 -14.18 17.80
N VAL A 116 0.61 -15.48 17.93
CA VAL A 116 1.30 -16.33 18.92
C VAL A 116 2.82 -16.35 18.73
N GLU A 117 3.33 -16.20 17.50
CA GLU A 117 4.78 -16.14 17.22
C GLU A 117 5.43 -14.89 17.82
N THR A 118 4.64 -13.84 18.10
CA THR A 118 5.11 -12.59 18.73
C THR A 118 4.82 -12.55 20.24
N GLY A 119 4.46 -13.68 20.85
CA GLY A 119 3.99 -13.72 22.24
C GLY A 119 2.72 -12.88 22.44
N CYS A 120 1.92 -12.69 21.40
CA CYS A 120 0.70 -11.88 21.38
C CYS A 120 0.88 -10.38 21.62
N GLN A 121 2.09 -9.82 21.63
CA GLN A 121 2.23 -8.36 21.54
C GLN A 121 1.81 -7.86 20.16
N GLY A 122 2.07 -8.65 19.11
CA GLY A 122 1.54 -8.40 17.78
C GLY A 122 0.19 -9.06 17.56
N TYR A 123 -0.67 -8.39 16.79
CA TYR A 123 -1.89 -8.97 16.25
C TYR A 123 -2.11 -8.52 14.80
N HIS A 124 -2.89 -9.30 14.07
CA HIS A 124 -3.24 -9.06 12.68
C HIS A 124 -4.72 -8.71 12.55
N VAL A 125 -5.03 -7.87 11.59
CA VAL A 125 -6.39 -7.59 11.14
C VAL A 125 -6.51 -8.07 9.70
N CYS A 126 -7.31 -9.10 9.50
CA CYS A 126 -7.58 -9.68 8.19
C CYS A 126 -8.87 -9.08 7.63
N ASN A 127 -8.80 -8.53 6.42
CA ASN A 127 -9.94 -7.92 5.72
C ASN A 127 -10.18 -8.62 4.37
N ASP A 128 -10.39 -7.86 3.30
CA ASP A 128 -10.63 -8.35 1.93
C ASP A 128 -9.34 -8.68 1.16
N GLY A 129 -8.19 -8.69 1.84
CA GLY A 129 -6.89 -9.09 1.30
C GLY A 129 -6.10 -7.98 0.62
N ARG A 130 -6.59 -6.73 0.61
CA ARG A 130 -5.86 -5.58 0.04
C ARG A 130 -4.54 -5.29 0.75
N GLU A 131 -4.45 -5.61 2.03
CA GLU A 131 -3.25 -5.44 2.86
C GLU A 131 -2.27 -6.62 2.75
N GLY A 132 -2.51 -7.54 1.80
CA GLY A 132 -1.70 -8.73 1.56
C GLY A 132 -2.15 -9.93 2.39
N SER A 133 -1.42 -11.05 2.26
CA SER A 133 -1.78 -12.32 2.90
C SER A 133 -1.74 -12.26 4.42
N GLN A 134 -0.97 -11.37 5.03
CA GLN A 134 -0.93 -11.22 6.48
C GLN A 134 -1.90 -10.16 7.02
N GLY A 135 -2.61 -9.45 6.14
CA GLY A 135 -3.46 -8.33 6.57
C GLY A 135 -2.67 -7.17 7.18
N SER A 136 -3.38 -6.30 7.90
CA SER A 136 -2.77 -5.20 8.65
C SER A 136 -2.15 -5.70 9.96
N LYS A 137 -1.01 -5.14 10.35
CA LYS A 137 -0.22 -5.58 11.50
C LYS A 137 -0.16 -4.49 12.55
N PHE A 138 -0.37 -4.85 13.80
CA PHE A 138 -0.38 -3.91 14.93
C PHE A 138 0.40 -4.50 16.10
N LEU A 139 1.01 -3.60 16.89
CA LEU A 139 1.63 -3.95 18.16
C LEU A 139 0.84 -3.29 19.29
N CYS A 140 0.57 -4.07 20.33
CA CYS A 140 0.18 -3.57 21.63
C CYS A 140 1.33 -2.80 22.27
N THR A 141 1.01 -1.88 23.17
CA THR A 141 2.03 -1.11 23.92
C THR A 141 2.84 -2.03 24.83
N ASN A 142 4.07 -1.62 25.13
CA ASN A 142 4.96 -2.38 26.00
C ASN A 142 4.29 -2.70 27.35
N GLY A 143 4.35 -3.97 27.77
CA GLY A 143 3.67 -4.49 28.96
C GLY A 143 2.23 -4.97 28.74
N THR A 144 1.72 -4.91 27.51
CA THR A 144 0.38 -5.40 27.16
C THR A 144 0.43 -6.38 25.99
N LEU A 145 -0.50 -7.33 25.99
CA LEU A 145 -0.66 -8.36 24.97
C LEU A 145 -2.10 -8.34 24.45
N PHE A 146 -2.28 -8.73 23.19
CA PHE A 146 -3.60 -8.81 22.58
C PHE A 146 -4.37 -10.02 23.12
N SER A 147 -5.42 -9.76 23.90
CA SER A 147 -6.40 -10.75 24.31
C SER A 147 -7.29 -11.08 23.12
N GLN A 148 -7.11 -12.27 22.54
CA GLN A 148 -7.99 -12.75 21.47
C GLN A 148 -9.44 -12.89 21.92
N LYS A 149 -9.65 -13.21 23.20
CA LYS A 149 -10.98 -13.42 23.78
C LYS A 149 -11.79 -12.11 23.82
N ASP A 150 -11.11 -11.01 24.14
CA ASP A 150 -11.74 -9.71 24.40
C ASP A 150 -11.51 -8.70 23.26
N PHE A 151 -10.74 -9.08 22.23
CA PHE A 151 -10.38 -8.24 21.09
C PHE A 151 -9.72 -6.91 21.46
N THR A 152 -8.93 -6.89 22.54
CA THR A 152 -8.23 -5.71 23.05
C THR A 152 -6.83 -6.07 23.57
N CYS A 153 -5.95 -5.08 23.67
CA CYS A 153 -4.72 -5.24 24.45
C CYS A 153 -5.06 -5.15 25.95
N ASP A 154 -4.56 -6.10 26.74
CA ASP A 154 -4.64 -6.12 28.21
C ASP A 154 -3.23 -6.35 28.78
N TYR A 155 -3.05 -6.16 30.08
CA TYR A 155 -1.79 -6.41 30.75
C TYR A 155 -1.28 -7.83 30.51
N TRP A 156 0.03 -7.97 30.34
CA TRP A 156 0.66 -9.25 29.97
C TRP A 156 0.31 -10.41 30.91
N TYR A 157 0.11 -10.13 32.20
CA TYR A 157 -0.24 -11.14 33.20
C TYR A 157 -1.72 -11.57 33.19
N ASN A 158 -2.57 -10.88 32.43
CA ASN A 158 -3.99 -11.24 32.24
C ASN A 158 -4.22 -12.11 30.99
N VAL A 159 -3.23 -12.20 30.10
CA VAL A 159 -3.37 -12.81 28.78
C VAL A 159 -2.54 -14.09 28.70
N ASP A 160 -3.21 -15.23 28.56
CA ASP A 160 -2.54 -16.47 28.14
C ASP A 160 -2.51 -16.54 26.61
N CYS A 161 -1.36 -16.16 26.04
CA CYS A 161 -1.17 -16.13 24.59
C CYS A 161 -1.34 -17.50 23.93
N HIS A 162 -1.03 -18.60 24.62
CA HIS A 162 -1.11 -19.95 24.04
C HIS A 162 -2.55 -20.39 23.78
N GLU A 163 -3.49 -19.87 24.56
CA GLU A 163 -4.92 -20.16 24.40
C GLU A 163 -5.56 -19.34 23.28
N ALA A 164 -4.88 -18.32 22.75
CA ALA A 164 -5.43 -17.41 21.74
C ALA A 164 -6.03 -18.14 20.51
N PRO A 165 -5.40 -19.16 19.90
CA PRO A 165 -5.97 -19.87 18.75
C PRO A 165 -7.33 -20.51 19.02
N ARG A 166 -7.63 -20.89 20.27
CA ARG A 166 -8.94 -21.47 20.65
C ARG A 166 -10.06 -20.45 20.53
N PHE A 167 -9.74 -19.16 20.64
CA PHE A 167 -10.69 -18.06 20.57
C PHE A 167 -10.80 -17.44 19.16
N TYR A 168 -10.05 -17.91 18.16
CA TYR A 168 -10.15 -17.39 16.79
C TYR A 168 -11.56 -17.51 16.19
N GLN A 169 -12.32 -18.52 16.62
CA GLN A 169 -13.71 -18.73 16.22
C GLN A 169 -14.66 -17.61 16.67
N LEU A 170 -14.28 -16.78 17.66
CA LEU A 170 -15.05 -15.60 18.04
C LEU A 170 -15.13 -14.55 16.93
N ASN A 171 -14.25 -14.61 15.93
CA ASN A 171 -14.36 -13.78 14.73
C ASN A 171 -15.50 -14.22 13.79
N VAL A 172 -16.02 -15.45 13.93
CA VAL A 172 -17.14 -15.94 13.11
C VAL A 172 -18.47 -15.43 13.67
N ASP A 173 -18.58 -15.27 14.99
CA ASP A 173 -19.81 -14.86 15.64
C ASP A 173 -20.08 -13.35 15.42
N PRO A 174 -21.21 -12.99 14.77
CA PRO A 174 -21.60 -11.60 14.57
C PRO A 174 -21.66 -10.77 15.87
N ALA A 175 -22.06 -11.39 16.99
CA ALA A 175 -22.22 -10.70 18.27
C ALA A 175 -20.88 -10.27 18.88
N THR A 176 -19.82 -11.05 18.66
CA THR A 176 -18.49 -10.79 19.24
C THR A 176 -17.51 -10.13 18.27
N ASN A 177 -17.63 -10.38 16.96
CA ASN A 177 -16.69 -9.83 15.98
C ASN A 177 -16.81 -8.28 15.92
N PRO A 178 -15.71 -7.53 16.21
CA PRO A 178 -15.71 -6.06 16.19
C PRO A 178 -16.06 -5.44 14.84
N TYR A 179 -15.84 -6.16 13.75
CA TYR A 179 -16.08 -5.69 12.38
C TYR A 179 -17.48 -6.00 11.84
N THR A 180 -18.31 -6.72 12.59
CA THR A 180 -19.70 -6.95 12.22
C THR A 180 -20.49 -5.64 12.29
N LYS A 181 -21.24 -5.32 11.22
CA LYS A 181 -22.15 -4.15 11.22
C LYS A 181 -23.28 -4.32 12.24
N ASP A 182 -23.67 -3.23 12.90
CA ASP A 182 -24.69 -3.24 13.97
C ASP A 182 -26.05 -3.83 13.54
N GLU A 183 -26.43 -3.65 12.27
CA GLU A 183 -27.64 -4.27 11.71
C GLU A 183 -27.59 -5.82 11.83
N TYR A 184 -26.43 -6.41 11.53
CA TYR A 184 -26.24 -7.85 11.63
C TYR A 184 -26.14 -8.32 13.07
N LYS A 185 -25.56 -7.51 13.98
CA LYS A 185 -25.56 -7.78 15.43
C LYS A 185 -26.99 -7.85 15.97
N LYS A 186 -27.80 -6.83 15.68
CA LYS A 186 -29.20 -6.78 16.10
C LYS A 186 -30.01 -7.94 15.54
N LYS A 187 -29.76 -8.34 14.29
CA LYS A 187 -30.42 -9.50 13.68
C LYS A 187 -30.02 -10.81 14.38
N ALA A 188 -28.76 -10.97 14.76
CA ALA A 188 -28.27 -12.14 15.50
C ALA A 188 -28.88 -12.22 16.91
N GLU A 189 -28.96 -11.10 17.62
CA GLU A 189 -29.64 -11.02 18.92
C GLU A 189 -31.12 -11.38 18.81
N LEU A 190 -31.83 -10.84 17.80
CA LEU A 190 -33.24 -11.15 17.57
C LEU A 190 -33.48 -12.59 17.12
N ALA A 191 -32.49 -13.27 16.53
CA ALA A 191 -32.61 -14.67 16.14
C ALA A 191 -32.47 -15.65 17.33
N TYR A 192 -32.02 -15.16 18.48
CA TYR A 192 -31.87 -15.94 19.71
C TYR A 192 -33.15 -15.94 20.59
N TYR A 193 -34.07 -15.00 20.37
CA TYR A 193 -35.35 -14.88 21.08
C TYR A 193 -36.52 -15.38 20.20
#